data_AF-A0A9X2BFF3-F1
#
_entry.id   AF-A0A9X2BFF3-F1
#
_cell.length_a   1.000
_cell.length_b   1.000
_cell.length_c   1.000
_cell.angle_alpha   90.00
_cell.angle_beta   90.00
_cell.angle_gamma   90.00
#
_symmetry.space_group_name_H-M   'P 1'
#
loop_
_entity.id
_entity.type
_entity.pdbx_description
1 polymer ?
#
loop_
_entity_poly.entity_id
_entity_poly.type
_entity_poly.pdbx_seq_one_letter_code
_entity_poly.pdbx_strand_id
1 'polypeptide(L)'
;MIKAIAILNGKKTTLHAVCKLPLKNYSHKDVRFTVELRGKNGDKGVKKMVTLLNANAPYDVFLRGKESKSIKIEKDIDVSHIKNHMEGGEFSSVNIIIKSGKKTRKL
;
A
#
# COMPACT_ATOMS: atom_id res chain seq x y z
N MET A 1 -4.36 11.16 -10.17
CA MET A 1 -4.83 10.29 -9.06
C MET A 1 -3.81 9.16 -8.92
N ILE A 2 -3.16 8.99 -7.77
CA ILE A 2 -2.24 7.86 -7.56
C ILE A 2 -3.12 6.62 -7.48
N LYS A 3 -3.05 5.74 -8.49
CA LYS A 3 -3.75 4.46 -8.47
C LYS A 3 -2.84 3.44 -7.82
N ALA A 4 -3.08 3.21 -6.54
CA ALA A 4 -2.51 2.09 -5.83
C ALA A 4 -3.23 0.83 -6.32
N ILE A 5 -2.52 -0.04 -7.03
CA ILE A 5 -3.05 -1.33 -7.46
C ILE A 5 -2.55 -2.35 -6.47
N ALA A 6 -3.49 -3.03 -5.82
CA ALA A 6 -3.19 -4.11 -4.92
C ALA A 6 -3.74 -5.44 -5.45
N ILE A 7 -2.87 -6.44 -5.54
CA ILE A 7 -3.17 -7.77 -6.07
C ILE A 7 -3.03 -8.76 -4.94
N LEU A 8 -4.06 -9.58 -4.74
CA LEU A 8 -4.08 -10.70 -3.82
C LEU A 8 -4.11 -12.00 -4.63
N ASN A 9 -3.13 -12.87 -4.39
CA ASN A 9 -3.10 -14.23 -4.92
C ASN A 9 -3.16 -15.21 -3.75
N GLY A 10 -4.29 -15.88 -3.57
CA GLY A 10 -4.52 -16.82 -2.48
C GLY A 10 -4.17 -18.26 -2.84
N LYS A 11 -3.49 -18.93 -1.90
CA LYS A 11 -3.51 -20.38 -1.73
C LYS A 11 -4.33 -20.70 -0.47
N LYS A 12 -4.55 -21.99 -0.20
CA LYS A 12 -5.38 -22.47 0.92
C LYS A 12 -4.95 -21.91 2.29
N THR A 13 -3.68 -21.59 2.48
CA THR A 13 -3.09 -21.14 3.74
C THR A 13 -2.32 -19.82 3.65
N THR A 14 -2.05 -19.31 2.45
CA THR A 14 -1.19 -18.13 2.27
C THR A 14 -1.79 -17.20 1.24
N LEU A 15 -1.86 -15.93 1.57
CA LEU A 15 -2.29 -14.86 0.69
C LEU A 15 -1.10 -13.97 0.36
N HIS A 16 -0.74 -13.91 -0.91
CA HIS A 16 0.32 -13.04 -1.39
C HIS A 16 -0.27 -11.69 -1.81
N ALA A 17 0.11 -10.62 -1.13
CA ALA A 17 -0.38 -9.27 -1.35
C ALA A 17 0.71 -8.37 -1.94
N VAL A 18 0.42 -7.71 -3.06
CA VAL A 18 1.32 -6.76 -3.71
C VAL A 18 0.60 -5.44 -3.92
N CYS A 19 1.11 -4.34 -3.36
CA CYS A 19 0.64 -2.98 -3.63
C CYS A 19 1.73 -2.19 -4.35
N LYS A 20 1.40 -1.65 -5.53
CA LYS A 20 2.30 -0.77 -6.32
C LYS A 20 1.85 0.68 -6.19
N LEU A 21 2.78 1.55 -5.81
CA LEU A 21 2.53 2.99 -5.65
C LEU A 21 3.49 3.79 -6.55
N PRO A 22 3.01 4.33 -7.68
CA PRO A 22 3.80 5.22 -8.49
C PRO A 22 3.93 6.57 -7.79
N LEU A 23 5.17 6.98 -7.53
CA LEU A 23 5.52 8.24 -6.86
C LEU A 23 6.49 9.03 -7.73
N LYS A 24 6.31 10.35 -7.74
CA LYS A 24 7.20 11.28 -8.44
C LYS A 24 7.58 12.42 -7.53
N ASN A 25 8.88 12.65 -7.39
CA ASN A 25 9.40 13.84 -6.76
C ASN A 25 9.53 14.95 -7.81
N TYR A 26 8.72 16.01 -7.69
CA TYR A 26 8.80 17.15 -8.59
C TYR A 26 9.87 18.19 -8.19
N SER A 27 10.43 18.06 -6.97
CA SER A 27 11.53 18.91 -6.47
C SER A 27 12.87 18.51 -7.09
N HIS A 28 13.84 19.43 -7.08
CA HIS A 28 15.24 19.13 -7.39
C HIS A 28 16.02 18.54 -6.20
N LYS A 29 15.42 18.55 -5.00
CA LYS A 29 16.03 18.03 -3.77
C LYS A 29 15.53 16.63 -3.47
N ASP A 30 16.40 15.84 -2.87
CA ASP A 30 16.05 14.52 -2.33
C ASP A 30 15.02 14.66 -1.21
N VAL A 31 14.10 13.70 -1.14
CA VAL A 31 13.03 13.69 -0.13
C VAL A 31 12.95 12.33 0.56
N ARG A 32 12.68 12.39 1.87
CA ARG A 32 12.32 11.25 2.70
C ARG A 32 10.94 11.49 3.31
N PHE A 33 10.09 10.48 3.21
CA PHE A 33 8.74 10.51 3.76
C PHE A 33 8.28 9.09 4.04
N THR A 34 7.26 8.97 4.89
CA THR A 34 6.58 7.71 5.12
C THR A 34 5.26 7.63 4.39
N VAL A 35 4.86 6.40 4.05
CA VAL A 35 3.55 6.09 3.47
C VAL A 35 2.80 5.11 4.37
N GLU A 36 1.53 5.40 4.60
CA GLU A 36 0.55 4.50 5.21
C GLU A 36 -0.61 4.30 4.23
N LEU A 37 -1.05 3.05 4.06
CA LEU A 37 -2.21 2.75 3.22
C LEU A 37 -3.51 3.01 4.00
N ARG A 38 -4.59 3.41 3.33
CA ARG A 38 -5.91 3.58 3.95
C ARG A 38 -6.98 3.03 3.02
N GLY A 39 -7.86 2.18 3.55
CA GLY A 39 -8.99 1.70 2.77
C GLY A 39 -10.01 2.80 2.54
N LYS A 40 -10.61 2.85 1.35
CA LYS A 40 -11.76 3.71 1.07
C LYS A 40 -12.95 3.29 1.96
N ASN A 41 -13.75 4.27 2.40
CA ASN A 41 -14.96 3.98 3.17
C ASN A 41 -15.94 3.14 2.34
N GLY A 42 -16.59 2.15 2.96
CA GLY A 42 -17.57 1.26 2.33
C GLY A 42 -17.00 -0.03 1.73
N ASP A 43 -15.73 -0.05 1.30
CA ASP A 43 -15.14 -1.23 0.68
C ASP A 43 -14.50 -2.16 1.74
N LYS A 44 -15.26 -3.18 2.16
CA LYS A 44 -14.81 -4.17 3.15
C LYS A 44 -13.61 -4.99 2.65
N GLY A 45 -13.49 -5.23 1.35
CA GLY A 45 -12.38 -5.99 0.77
C GLY A 45 -11.08 -5.20 0.82
N VAL A 46 -11.12 -3.96 0.35
CA VAL A 46 -9.99 -3.03 0.43
C VAL A 46 -9.55 -2.80 1.87
N LYS A 47 -10.50 -2.62 2.80
CA LYS A 47 -10.16 -2.44 4.23
C LYS A 47 -9.40 -3.62 4.82
N LYS A 48 -9.82 -4.85 4.54
CA LYS A 48 -9.11 -6.06 4.99
C LYS A 48 -7.70 -6.10 4.43
N MET A 49 -7.56 -5.94 3.12
CA MET A 49 -6.27 -5.94 2.43
C MET A 49 -5.32 -4.85 2.95
N VAL A 50 -5.80 -3.61 3.13
CA VAL A 50 -5.00 -2.51 3.67
C VAL A 50 -4.52 -2.82 5.09
N THR A 51 -5.38 -3.41 5.93
CA THR A 51 -5.03 -3.81 7.29
C THR A 51 -3.88 -4.82 7.28
N LEU A 52 -3.94 -5.81 6.39
CA LEU A 52 -2.91 -6.84 6.27
C LEU A 52 -1.56 -6.29 5.80
N LEU A 53 -1.57 -5.40 4.82
CA LEU A 53 -0.37 -4.75 4.31
C LEU A 53 0.24 -3.85 5.41
N ASN A 54 -0.56 -2.99 6.04
CA ASN A 54 -0.10 -2.00 7.03
C ASN A 54 0.49 -2.58 8.32
N ALA A 55 0.52 -3.89 8.53
CA ALA A 55 1.14 -4.47 9.72
C ALA A 55 2.64 -4.12 9.89
N ASN A 56 3.34 -3.71 8.82
CA ASN A 56 4.71 -3.18 8.88
C ASN A 56 4.79 -1.69 8.48
N ALA A 57 3.65 -1.00 8.41
CA ALA A 57 3.63 0.43 8.17
C ALA A 57 4.10 1.20 9.43
N PRO A 58 4.59 2.45 9.29
CA PRO A 58 4.76 3.19 8.04
C PRO A 58 5.88 2.65 7.14
N TYR A 59 5.74 2.81 5.83
CA TYR A 59 6.80 2.47 4.86
C TYR A 59 7.68 3.68 4.56
N ASP A 60 8.98 3.56 4.82
CA ASP A 60 9.95 4.60 4.47
C ASP A 60 10.20 4.65 2.96
N VAL A 61 10.11 5.86 2.41
CA VAL A 61 10.34 6.13 1.00
C VAL A 61 11.38 7.21 0.85
N PHE A 62 12.40 6.91 0.04
CA PHE A 62 13.38 7.87 -0.43
C PHE A 62 13.24 8.05 -1.94
N LEU A 63 13.14 9.31 -2.37
CA LEU A 63 13.18 9.69 -3.78
C LEU A 63 14.22 10.79 -3.98
N ARG A 64 15.10 10.60 -4.96
CA ARG A 64 16.03 11.63 -5.41
C ARG A 64 15.29 12.79 -6.06
N GLY A 65 15.97 13.93 -6.19
CA GLY A 65 15.48 15.05 -7.00
C GLY A 65 15.01 14.59 -8.39
N LYS A 66 13.81 15.00 -8.80
CA LYS A 66 13.17 14.66 -10.08
C LYS A 66 12.89 13.18 -10.33
N GLU A 67 13.16 12.29 -9.37
CA GLU A 67 12.96 10.85 -9.53
C GLU A 67 11.47 10.50 -9.69
N SER A 68 11.19 9.54 -10.58
CA SER A 68 9.91 8.85 -10.68
C SER A 68 10.16 7.37 -10.40
N LYS A 69 9.48 6.82 -9.39
CA LYS A 69 9.68 5.45 -8.92
C LYS A 69 8.34 4.82 -8.55
N SER A 70 8.15 3.56 -8.94
CA SER A 70 7.04 2.75 -8.44
C SER A 70 7.55 1.93 -7.26
N ILE A 71 7.12 2.27 -6.05
CA ILE A 71 7.46 1.45 -4.88
C ILE A 71 6.54 0.23 -4.85
N LYS A 72 7.11 -0.94 -4.53
CA LYS A 72 6.40 -2.20 -4.38
C LYS A 72 6.37 -2.55 -2.90
N ILE A 73 5.18 -2.62 -2.33
CA ILE A 73 4.93 -3.18 -1.00
C ILE A 73 4.42 -4.60 -1.24
N GLU A 74 5.10 -5.60 -0.70
CA GLU A 74 4.79 -7.00 -0.93
C GLU A 74 4.82 -7.77 0.38
N LYS A 75 3.85 -8.67 0.57
CA LYS A 75 3.72 -9.44 1.80
C LYS A 75 3.03 -10.77 1.57
N ASP A 76 3.61 -11.82 2.13
CA ASP A 76 2.92 -13.09 2.35
C ASP A 76 2.21 -13.07 3.70
N ILE A 77 0.93 -13.42 3.69
CA ILE A 77 0.06 -13.39 4.85
C ILE A 77 -0.41 -14.82 5.10
N ASP A 78 -0.15 -15.34 6.31
CA ASP A 78 -0.75 -16.60 6.74
C ASP A 78 -2.25 -16.39 6.99
N VAL A 79 -3.06 -17.11 6.23
CA VAL A 79 -4.52 -17.10 6.29
C VAL A 79 -5.07 -18.48 6.67
N SER A 80 -4.21 -19.44 7.05
CA SER A 80 -4.60 -20.80 7.43
C SER A 80 -5.62 -20.84 8.59
N HIS A 81 -5.57 -19.84 9.47
CA HIS A 81 -6.47 -19.69 10.61
C HIS A 81 -7.73 -18.86 10.32
N ILE A 82 -7.86 -18.29 9.12
CA ILE A 82 -8.96 -17.39 8.76
C ILE A 82 -9.98 -18.16 7.91
N LYS A 83 -11.13 -18.51 8.49
CA LYS A 83 -12.25 -19.09 7.73
C LYS A 83 -12.79 -18.07 6.71
N ASN A 84 -13.04 -18.52 5.47
CA ASN A 84 -13.55 -17.69 4.37
C ASN A 84 -12.65 -16.46 4.08
N HIS A 85 -11.34 -16.69 3.97
CA HIS A 85 -10.42 -15.65 3.49
C HIS A 85 -10.66 -15.33 2.01
N MET A 86 -10.17 -14.16 1.58
CA MET A 86 -10.23 -13.79 0.17
C MET A 86 -9.26 -14.69 -0.62
N GLU A 87 -9.75 -15.37 -1.65
CA GLU A 87 -8.92 -16.22 -2.52
C GLU A 87 -8.09 -15.40 -3.52
N GLY A 88 -8.47 -14.14 -3.73
CA GLY A 88 -7.71 -13.19 -4.52
C GLY A 88 -8.53 -11.95 -4.87
N GLY A 89 -7.92 -11.06 -5.63
CA GLY A 89 -8.59 -9.87 -6.15
C GLY A 89 -7.62 -8.74 -6.50
N GLU A 90 -8.08 -7.86 -7.38
CA GLU A 90 -7.41 -6.60 -7.70
C GLU A 90 -8.18 -5.43 -7.11
N PHE A 91 -7.49 -4.57 -6.36
CA PHE A 91 -8.06 -3.44 -5.68
C PHE A 91 -7.35 -2.16 -6.11
N SER A 92 -8.10 -1.22 -6.68
CA SER A 92 -7.57 0.08 -7.15
C SER A 92 -7.98 1.27 -6.28
N SER A 93 -8.84 1.05 -5.27
CA SER A 93 -9.40 2.08 -4.38
C SER A 93 -8.66 2.20 -3.05
N VAL A 94 -7.32 2.19 -3.08
CA VAL A 94 -6.49 2.38 -1.87
C VAL A 94 -6.06 3.84 -1.77
N ASN A 95 -6.50 4.49 -0.71
CA ASN A 95 -6.06 5.83 -0.35
C ASN A 95 -4.69 5.74 0.34
N ILE A 96 -3.92 6.82 0.34
CA ILE A 96 -2.63 6.85 1.04
C ILE A 96 -2.49 8.09 1.91
N ILE A 97 -1.75 7.94 3.01
CA ILE A 97 -1.31 9.04 3.85
C ILE A 97 0.20 9.13 3.71
N ILE A 98 0.68 10.31 3.31
CA ILE A 98 2.10 10.63 3.22
C ILE A 98 2.45 11.54 4.40
N LYS A 99 3.48 11.18 5.17
CA LYS A 99 3.98 12.01 6.29
C LYS A 99 5.46 12.34 6.09
N SER A 100 5.84 13.59 6.38
CA SER A 100 7.24 14.04 6.39
C SER A 100 7.43 15.04 7.52
N GLY A 101 8.07 14.59 8.61
CA GLY A 101 8.10 15.33 9.88
C GLY A 101 6.68 15.64 10.36
N LYS A 102 6.38 16.92 10.57
CA LYS A 102 5.03 17.40 11.00
C LYS A 102 4.03 17.53 9.86
N LYS A 103 4.45 17.40 8.59
CA LYS A 103 3.57 17.59 7.43
C LYS A 103 2.87 16.27 7.09
N THR A 104 1.56 16.36 6.83
CA THR A 104 0.74 15.21 6.42
C THR A 104 -0.08 15.56 5.19
N ARG A 105 -0.14 14.64 4.22
CA ARG A 105 -1.03 14.72 3.06
C ARG A 105 -1.83 13.44 2.93
N LYS A 106 -3.14 13.56 2.74
CA LYS A 106 -4.06 12.44 2.50
C LYS A 106 -4.49 12.47 1.04
N LEU A 107 -4.43 11.34 0.36
CA LEU A 107 -4.72 11.18 -1.07
C LEU A 107 -5.73 10.05 -1.28
#